data_AF-A0A6B1DFF6-F1
#
_entry.id   AF-A0A6B1DFF6-F1
#
_cell.length_a   1.000
_cell.length_b   1.000
_cell.length_c   1.000
_cell.angle_alpha   90.00
_cell.angle_beta   90.00
_cell.angle_gamma   90.00
#
_symmetry.space_group_name_H-M   'P 1'
#
loop_
_entity.id
_entity.type
_entity.pdbx_description
1 polymer ?
#
loop_
_entity_poly.entity_id
_entity_poly.type
_entity_poly.pdbx_seq_one_letter_code
_entity_poly.pdbx_strand_id
1 'polypeptide(L)'
;MARTGGPFDAVLLISFGGPEGPDEIRPFLRNVLRGRRIPAERIEAVAHHYEQFGGRSPITAITRRQAEGLRARLAAATPDLPVWIGMRNWHPFLDETLAGMADAGVRRALGIIMAAQHSYSSCGQYRQNVDDARRALRSAGRPDIEVAYAGDWHAHPGYVMANAERVAEARRRLPPELQRDARIVFTAHSIPQSMADACCYEAELLESAGLIAVAAGASDWALTYQSRSGRPQDPWLEPDVYDYLRVERNRGLAAVVIAPIGFVADHLEVLYDLDTEAADLCRAMDLPMQRASAANDHPAFLDLLAELTRDEWARGGRPLPLVSPDPPARVEPPPPARREHAASVQPVMTPLGTEETVGRWPDG
;
A
#
# COMPACT_ATOMS: atom_id res chain seq x y z
N MET A 1 -8.13 12.89 -44.46
CA MET A 1 -7.66 13.87 -43.46
C MET A 1 -6.82 13.11 -42.45
N ALA A 2 -5.53 13.40 -42.35
CA ALA A 2 -4.65 12.77 -41.36
C ALA A 2 -5.12 13.16 -39.96
N ARG A 3 -5.26 12.20 -39.03
CA ARG A 3 -5.59 12.45 -37.62
C ARG A 3 -4.55 13.44 -37.05
N THR A 4 -4.96 14.68 -36.81
CA THR A 4 -4.22 15.68 -36.02
C THR A 4 -4.39 15.37 -34.53
N GLY A 5 -4.19 14.12 -34.12
CA GLY A 5 -4.42 13.66 -32.75
C GLY A 5 -3.10 13.26 -32.11
N GLY A 6 -2.89 13.68 -30.86
CA GLY A 6 -1.71 13.26 -30.10
C GLY A 6 -1.73 11.76 -29.74
N PRO A 7 -0.77 11.31 -28.91
CA PRO A 7 -0.52 9.89 -28.67
C PRO A 7 -1.64 9.12 -27.98
N PHE A 8 -2.54 9.80 -27.27
CA PHE A 8 -3.76 9.20 -26.72
C PHE A 8 -4.84 10.29 -26.60
N ASP A 9 -6.10 9.86 -26.46
CA ASP A 9 -7.27 10.75 -26.43
C ASP A 9 -7.79 10.98 -24.99
N ALA A 10 -7.33 10.20 -24.00
CA ALA A 10 -7.79 10.26 -22.61
C ALA A 10 -6.79 9.64 -21.62
N VAL A 11 -6.95 9.94 -20.33
CA VAL A 11 -6.30 9.23 -19.22
C VAL A 11 -7.34 8.39 -18.47
N LEU A 12 -7.00 7.15 -18.10
CA LEU A 12 -7.84 6.23 -17.33
C LEU A 12 -7.11 5.84 -16.04
N LEU A 13 -7.59 6.30 -14.89
CA LEU A 13 -7.14 5.80 -13.60
C LEU A 13 -7.82 4.46 -13.29
N ILE A 14 -7.03 3.42 -13.06
CA ILE A 14 -7.51 2.05 -12.84
C ILE A 14 -7.33 1.70 -11.37
N SER A 15 -8.43 1.58 -10.64
CA SER A 15 -8.43 1.41 -9.17
C SER A 15 -9.20 0.15 -8.75
N PHE A 16 -9.12 -0.20 -7.47
CA PHE A 16 -9.81 -1.37 -6.92
C PHE A 16 -11.33 -1.15 -6.84
N GLY A 17 -11.75 0.03 -6.37
CA GLY A 17 -13.14 0.35 -6.03
C GLY A 17 -13.60 -0.27 -4.71
N GLY A 18 -14.56 0.37 -4.06
CA GLY A 18 -15.13 -0.10 -2.79
C GLY A 18 -16.54 0.41 -2.58
N PRO A 19 -17.32 -0.25 -1.69
CA PRO A 19 -18.71 0.09 -1.43
C PRO A 19 -18.84 1.47 -0.80
N GLU A 20 -19.90 2.19 -1.17
CA GLU A 20 -20.24 3.54 -0.72
C GLU A 20 -21.47 3.57 0.19
N GLY A 21 -21.95 2.40 0.63
CA GLY A 21 -22.96 2.28 1.67
C GLY A 21 -23.18 0.84 2.17
N PRO A 22 -23.92 0.68 3.28
CA PRO A 22 -24.15 -0.64 3.89
C PRO A 22 -24.77 -1.69 2.95
N ASP A 23 -25.72 -1.27 2.11
CA ASP A 23 -26.42 -2.16 1.18
C ASP A 23 -25.50 -2.70 0.07
N GLU A 24 -24.35 -2.05 -0.13
CA GLU A 24 -23.37 -2.37 -1.18
C GLU A 24 -22.31 -3.37 -0.72
N ILE A 25 -22.13 -3.57 0.60
CA ILE A 25 -21.06 -4.41 1.17
C ILE A 25 -21.10 -5.83 0.60
N ARG A 26 -22.24 -6.51 0.73
CA ARG A 26 -22.39 -7.92 0.33
C ARG A 26 -22.32 -8.10 -1.19
N PRO A 27 -22.99 -7.27 -2.01
CA PRO A 27 -22.75 -7.22 -3.46
C PRO A 27 -21.28 -7.04 -3.83
N PHE A 28 -20.58 -6.10 -3.20
CA PHE A 28 -19.17 -5.84 -3.44
C PHE A 28 -18.29 -7.06 -3.11
N LEU A 29 -18.48 -7.68 -1.93
CA LEU A 29 -17.73 -8.87 -1.54
C LEU A 29 -17.98 -10.04 -2.50
N ARG A 30 -19.20 -10.21 -3.02
CA ARG A 30 -19.47 -11.21 -4.07
C ARG A 30 -18.66 -10.97 -5.35
N ASN A 31 -18.43 -9.70 -5.72
CA ASN A 31 -17.60 -9.36 -6.88
C ASN A 31 -16.12 -9.66 -6.60
N VAL A 32 -15.58 -9.19 -5.47
CA VAL A 32 -14.18 -9.43 -5.06
C VAL A 32 -13.87 -10.92 -4.99
N LEU A 33 -14.82 -11.73 -4.51
CA LEU A 33 -14.66 -13.17 -4.31
C LEU A 33 -15.15 -14.00 -5.50
N ARG A 34 -15.48 -13.38 -6.64
CA ARG A 34 -15.98 -14.10 -7.82
C ARG A 34 -14.99 -15.19 -8.25
N GLY A 35 -15.50 -16.42 -8.40
CA GLY A 35 -14.69 -17.59 -8.75
C GLY A 35 -13.86 -18.17 -7.61
N ARG A 36 -13.93 -17.61 -6.39
CA ARG A 36 -13.28 -18.15 -5.19
C ARG A 36 -14.29 -18.90 -4.34
N ARG A 37 -13.86 -20.03 -3.76
CA ARG A 37 -14.66 -20.81 -2.80
C ARG A 37 -14.29 -20.37 -1.40
N ILE A 38 -15.00 -19.37 -0.87
CA ILE A 38 -14.81 -18.86 0.48
C ILE A 38 -16.01 -19.26 1.35
N PRO A 39 -15.80 -19.79 2.57
CA PRO A 39 -16.89 -20.08 3.50
C PRO A 39 -17.75 -18.83 3.79
N ALA A 40 -19.07 -18.99 3.84
CA ALA A 40 -20.00 -17.87 4.05
C ALA A 40 -19.72 -17.10 5.36
N GLU A 41 -19.39 -17.82 6.43
CA GLU A 41 -18.97 -17.25 7.72
C GLU A 41 -17.80 -16.26 7.59
N ARG A 42 -16.83 -16.54 6.71
CA ARG A 42 -15.69 -15.66 6.47
C ARG A 42 -16.08 -14.41 5.68
N ILE A 43 -17.05 -14.54 4.77
CA ILE A 43 -17.59 -13.39 4.04
C ILE A 43 -18.35 -12.47 5.00
N GLU A 44 -19.17 -13.03 5.89
CA GLU A 44 -19.91 -12.25 6.88
C GLU A 44 -19.00 -11.60 7.93
N ALA A 45 -17.91 -12.27 8.34
CA ALA A 45 -16.89 -11.66 9.19
C ALA A 45 -16.29 -10.40 8.54
N VAL A 46 -15.90 -10.49 7.26
CA VAL A 46 -15.40 -9.32 6.51
C VAL A 46 -16.49 -8.27 6.35
N ALA A 47 -17.74 -8.66 6.09
CA ALA A 47 -18.85 -7.71 5.99
C ALA A 47 -19.05 -6.91 7.28
N HIS A 48 -18.87 -7.56 8.44
CA HIS A 48 -18.95 -6.89 9.73
C HIS A 48 -17.89 -5.79 9.90
N HIS A 49 -16.68 -5.99 9.36
CA HIS A 49 -15.65 -4.94 9.35
C HIS A 49 -16.15 -3.72 8.58
N TYR A 50 -16.85 -3.89 7.46
CA TYR A 50 -17.45 -2.77 6.71
C TYR A 50 -18.55 -2.07 7.51
N GLU A 51 -19.40 -2.83 8.20
CA GLU A 51 -20.51 -2.30 8.98
C GLU A 51 -20.04 -1.37 10.12
N GLN A 52 -18.92 -1.71 10.77
CA GLN A 52 -18.31 -0.88 11.82
C GLN A 52 -17.88 0.51 11.33
N PHE A 53 -17.61 0.66 10.03
CA PHE A 53 -17.26 1.91 9.37
C PHE A 53 -18.42 2.50 8.56
N GLY A 54 -19.66 2.17 8.93
CA GLY A 54 -20.87 2.69 8.26
C GLY A 54 -21.04 2.18 6.83
N GLY A 55 -20.40 1.07 6.48
CA GLY A 55 -20.48 0.40 5.17
C GLY A 55 -19.75 1.12 4.04
N ARG A 56 -18.94 2.13 4.34
CA ARG A 56 -18.26 2.95 3.33
C ARG A 56 -16.76 2.73 3.33
N SER A 57 -16.22 2.31 2.18
CA SER A 57 -14.79 2.35 1.91
C SER A 57 -14.41 3.67 1.26
N PRO A 58 -13.43 4.42 1.79
CA PRO A 58 -13.08 5.74 1.27
C PRO A 58 -12.39 5.72 -0.10
N ILE A 59 -11.92 4.55 -0.55
CA ILE A 59 -11.13 4.39 -1.79
C ILE A 59 -11.79 5.01 -3.01
N THR A 60 -13.10 4.81 -3.17
CA THR A 60 -13.85 5.30 -4.34
C THR A 60 -13.90 6.82 -4.36
N ALA A 61 -14.19 7.44 -3.21
CA ALA A 61 -14.18 8.89 -3.06
C ALA A 61 -12.78 9.48 -3.24
N ILE A 62 -11.75 8.81 -2.70
CA ILE A 62 -10.35 9.23 -2.87
C ILE A 62 -9.93 9.16 -4.34
N THR A 63 -10.24 8.07 -5.06
CA THR A 63 -9.93 7.95 -6.49
C THR A 63 -10.63 9.03 -7.33
N ARG A 64 -11.86 9.43 -6.99
CA ARG A 64 -12.52 10.59 -7.63
C ARG A 64 -11.77 11.89 -7.38
N ARG A 65 -11.29 12.14 -6.16
CA ARG A 65 -10.46 13.32 -5.85
C ARG A 65 -9.10 13.28 -6.55
N GLN A 66 -8.50 12.10 -6.68
CA GLN A 66 -7.27 11.91 -7.45
C GLN A 66 -7.49 12.25 -8.93
N ALA A 67 -8.59 11.78 -9.52
CA ALA A 67 -8.96 12.11 -10.91
C ALA A 67 -9.20 13.61 -11.12
N GLU A 68 -9.88 14.26 -10.18
CA GLU A 68 -10.11 15.71 -10.24
C GLU A 68 -8.80 16.50 -10.07
N GLY A 69 -7.97 16.09 -9.12
CA GLY A 69 -6.66 16.69 -8.89
C GLY A 69 -5.72 16.56 -10.10
N LEU A 70 -5.79 15.43 -10.81
CA LEU A 70 -5.09 15.22 -12.08
C LEU A 70 -5.67 16.11 -13.18
N ARG A 71 -6.99 16.14 -13.35
CA ARG A 71 -7.67 17.00 -14.34
C ARG A 71 -7.26 18.46 -14.19
N ALA A 72 -7.25 18.97 -12.96
CA ALA A 72 -6.83 20.34 -12.68
C ALA A 72 -5.37 20.62 -13.10
N ARG A 73 -4.47 19.65 -12.94
CA ARG A 73 -3.04 19.76 -13.34
C ARG A 73 -2.84 19.64 -14.84
N LEU A 74 -3.74 18.98 -15.55
CA LEU A 74 -3.71 18.84 -17.01
C LEU A 74 -4.45 19.99 -17.71
N ALA A 75 -5.31 20.76 -17.01
CA ALA A 75 -6.12 21.82 -17.61
C ALA A 75 -5.32 22.92 -18.32
N ALA A 76 -4.06 23.15 -17.92
CA ALA A 76 -3.16 24.11 -18.57
C ALA A 76 -2.34 23.50 -19.72
N ALA A 77 -2.40 22.19 -19.93
CA ALA A 77 -1.68 21.49 -21.00
C ALA A 77 -2.52 21.48 -22.29
N THR A 78 -1.83 21.53 -23.43
CA THR A 78 -2.46 21.31 -24.75
C THR A 78 -2.01 19.95 -25.27
N PRO A 79 -2.93 19.02 -25.59
CA PRO A 79 -4.39 19.14 -25.57
C PRO A 79 -5.02 18.89 -24.19
N ASP A 80 -6.28 19.33 -24.03
CA ASP A 80 -7.13 19.01 -22.89
C ASP A 80 -7.47 17.51 -22.91
N LEU A 81 -6.97 16.78 -21.92
CA LEU A 81 -7.12 15.33 -21.83
C LEU A 81 -8.18 14.97 -20.79
N PRO A 82 -9.31 14.35 -21.20
CA PRO A 82 -10.31 13.90 -20.25
C PRO A 82 -9.74 12.78 -19.37
N VAL A 83 -9.96 12.92 -18.05
CA VAL A 83 -9.58 11.91 -17.04
C VAL A 83 -10.80 11.07 -16.67
N TRP A 84 -10.68 9.76 -16.81
CA TRP A 84 -11.68 8.75 -16.46
C TRP A 84 -11.20 7.90 -15.30
N ILE A 85 -12.15 7.28 -14.59
CA ILE A 85 -11.86 6.30 -13.54
C ILE A 85 -12.54 4.97 -13.92
N GLY A 86 -11.83 3.87 -13.78
CA GLY A 86 -12.37 2.53 -14.00
C GLY A 86 -11.98 1.62 -12.84
N MET A 87 -12.97 1.00 -12.21
CA MET A 87 -12.78 0.18 -11.03
C MET A 87 -12.95 -1.30 -11.32
N ARG A 88 -12.22 -2.12 -10.59
CA ARG A 88 -12.23 -3.58 -10.75
C ARG A 88 -13.43 -4.24 -10.08
N ASN A 89 -13.76 -3.79 -8.88
CA ASN A 89 -14.67 -4.51 -7.99
C ASN A 89 -15.93 -3.72 -7.60
N TRP A 90 -15.98 -2.43 -7.92
CA TRP A 90 -17.16 -1.58 -7.67
C TRP A 90 -17.34 -0.52 -8.75
N HIS A 91 -18.41 0.27 -8.69
CA HIS A 91 -18.74 1.29 -9.70
C HIS A 91 -17.88 2.57 -9.58
N PRO A 92 -17.58 3.25 -10.71
CA PRO A 92 -17.87 2.83 -12.08
C PRO A 92 -16.93 1.70 -12.52
N PHE A 93 -17.51 0.60 -12.99
CA PHE A 93 -16.74 -0.56 -13.42
C PHE A 93 -15.95 -0.25 -14.70
N LEU A 94 -14.86 -1.00 -14.91
CA LEU A 94 -14.03 -0.84 -16.12
C LEU A 94 -14.83 -0.97 -17.42
N ASP A 95 -15.78 -1.89 -17.51
CA ASP A 95 -16.62 -2.08 -18.70
C ASP A 95 -17.60 -0.90 -18.91
N GLU A 96 -18.20 -0.39 -17.83
CA GLU A 96 -19.03 0.83 -17.86
C GLU A 96 -18.22 2.04 -18.33
N THR A 97 -17.03 2.23 -17.76
CA THR A 97 -16.14 3.34 -18.10
C THR A 97 -15.65 3.25 -19.54
N LEU A 98 -15.20 2.08 -20.00
CA LEU A 98 -14.74 1.91 -21.38
C LEU A 98 -15.90 2.08 -22.38
N ALA A 99 -17.11 1.67 -22.04
CA ALA A 99 -18.29 1.94 -22.87
C ALA A 99 -18.56 3.45 -22.99
N GLY A 100 -18.52 4.19 -21.88
CA GLY A 100 -18.66 5.65 -21.87
C GLY A 100 -17.55 6.37 -22.63
N MET A 101 -16.31 5.93 -22.49
CA MET A 101 -15.17 6.43 -23.26
C MET A 101 -15.36 6.21 -24.77
N ALA A 102 -15.85 5.03 -25.17
CA ALA A 102 -16.06 4.70 -26.58
C ALA A 102 -17.15 5.59 -27.21
N ASP A 103 -18.22 5.87 -26.46
CA ASP A 103 -19.30 6.78 -26.85
C ASP A 103 -18.81 8.23 -26.95
N ALA A 104 -17.88 8.63 -26.09
CA ALA A 104 -17.21 9.93 -26.15
C ALA A 104 -16.16 10.04 -27.28
N GLY A 105 -15.99 9.00 -28.11
CA GLY A 105 -15.06 9.01 -29.25
C GLY A 105 -13.61 8.67 -28.90
N VAL A 106 -13.31 8.30 -27.65
CA VAL A 106 -11.98 7.84 -27.24
C VAL A 106 -11.64 6.54 -27.97
N ARG A 107 -10.44 6.45 -28.53
CA ARG A 107 -9.92 5.23 -29.19
C ARG A 107 -8.60 4.77 -28.62
N ARG A 108 -7.83 5.67 -28.00
CA ARG A 108 -6.57 5.37 -27.33
C ARG A 108 -6.56 6.06 -25.97
N ALA A 109 -6.22 5.35 -24.90
CA ALA A 109 -6.14 5.88 -23.56
C ALA A 109 -4.81 5.53 -22.89
N LEU A 110 -4.31 6.43 -22.05
CA LEU A 110 -3.25 6.13 -21.10
C LEU A 110 -3.87 5.61 -19.80
N GLY A 111 -3.65 4.32 -19.50
CA GLY A 111 -4.00 3.69 -18.24
C GLY A 111 -2.95 3.94 -17.17
N ILE A 112 -3.36 4.47 -16.02
CA ILE A 112 -2.52 4.54 -14.82
C ILE A 112 -3.12 3.58 -13.79
N ILE A 113 -2.41 2.50 -13.52
CA ILE A 113 -2.80 1.53 -12.49
C ILE A 113 -2.49 2.15 -11.14
N MET A 114 -3.49 2.26 -10.26
CA MET A 114 -3.38 2.90 -8.94
C MET A 114 -2.77 1.94 -7.89
N ALA A 115 -1.71 1.24 -8.28
CA ALA A 115 -0.89 0.38 -7.43
C ALA A 115 0.57 0.55 -7.85
N ALA A 116 1.42 0.95 -6.89
CA ALA A 116 2.79 1.36 -7.14
C ALA A 116 3.70 0.16 -7.44
N GLN A 117 3.61 -0.88 -6.60
CA GLN A 117 4.51 -2.02 -6.64
C GLN A 117 3.92 -3.21 -7.41
N HIS A 118 4.79 -3.93 -8.12
CA HIS A 118 4.48 -4.96 -9.09
C HIS A 118 4.31 -6.33 -8.47
N SER A 119 3.10 -6.86 -8.61
CA SER A 119 2.75 -8.25 -8.39
C SER A 119 1.68 -8.66 -9.39
N TYR A 120 1.34 -9.95 -9.43
CA TYR A 120 0.15 -10.39 -10.15
C TYR A 120 -1.11 -9.66 -9.65
N SER A 121 -1.29 -9.51 -8.34
CA SER A 121 -2.50 -8.96 -7.74
C SER A 121 -2.65 -7.43 -7.89
N SER A 122 -1.56 -6.70 -8.15
CA SER A 122 -1.53 -5.23 -8.29
C SER A 122 -1.49 -4.75 -9.74
N CYS A 123 -0.62 -5.32 -10.58
CA CYS A 123 -0.45 -4.87 -11.96
C CYS A 123 -1.02 -5.87 -12.96
N GLY A 124 -0.69 -7.17 -12.80
CA GLY A 124 -1.11 -8.21 -13.74
C GLY A 124 -2.62 -8.35 -13.84
N GLN A 125 -3.30 -8.46 -12.71
CA GLN A 125 -4.74 -8.67 -12.64
C GLN A 125 -5.51 -7.42 -13.08
N TYR A 126 -5.00 -6.22 -12.80
CA TYR A 126 -5.60 -4.96 -13.26
C TYR A 126 -5.64 -4.90 -14.79
N ARG A 127 -4.56 -5.30 -15.47
CA ARG A 127 -4.52 -5.37 -16.94
C ARG A 127 -5.45 -6.44 -17.49
N GLN A 128 -5.52 -7.61 -16.85
CA GLN A 128 -6.50 -8.63 -17.22
C GLN A 128 -7.93 -8.09 -17.13
N ASN A 129 -8.27 -7.33 -16.08
CA ASN A 129 -9.59 -6.72 -15.96
C ASN A 129 -9.86 -5.66 -17.05
N VAL A 130 -8.85 -4.89 -17.47
CA VAL A 130 -8.98 -3.98 -18.63
C VAL A 130 -9.19 -4.78 -19.92
N ASP A 131 -8.44 -5.86 -20.15
CA ASP A 131 -8.59 -6.70 -21.33
C ASP A 131 -9.95 -7.41 -21.38
N ASP A 132 -10.48 -7.81 -20.23
CA ASP A 132 -11.83 -8.37 -20.08
C ASP A 132 -12.89 -7.32 -20.46
N ALA A 133 -12.76 -6.10 -19.93
CA ALA A 133 -13.65 -4.98 -20.25
C ALA A 133 -13.59 -4.60 -21.73
N ARG A 134 -12.40 -4.59 -22.34
CA ARG A 134 -12.21 -4.38 -23.78
C ARG A 134 -12.83 -5.50 -24.62
N ARG A 135 -12.80 -6.76 -24.15
CA ARG A 135 -13.51 -7.87 -24.82
C ARG A 135 -15.02 -7.66 -24.74
N ALA A 136 -15.55 -7.31 -23.57
CA ALA A 136 -16.97 -7.02 -23.39
C ALA A 136 -17.44 -5.87 -24.31
N LEU A 137 -16.64 -4.81 -24.42
CA LEU A 137 -16.89 -3.67 -25.31
C LEU A 137 -17.02 -4.11 -26.77
N ARG A 138 -16.08 -4.92 -27.27
CA ARG A 138 -16.13 -5.47 -28.64
C ARG A 138 -17.31 -6.41 -28.85
N SER A 139 -17.61 -7.27 -27.87
CA SER A 139 -18.76 -8.17 -27.93
C SER A 139 -20.10 -7.42 -27.98
N ALA A 140 -20.17 -6.22 -27.41
CA ALA A 140 -21.34 -5.33 -27.50
C ALA A 140 -21.41 -4.54 -28.82
N GLY A 141 -20.52 -4.80 -29.79
CA GLY A 141 -20.48 -4.11 -31.08
C GLY A 141 -19.96 -2.67 -31.01
N ARG A 142 -19.33 -2.28 -29.88
CA ARG A 142 -18.75 -0.95 -29.68
C ARG A 142 -17.29 -0.91 -30.18
N PRO A 143 -16.79 0.25 -30.63
CA PRO A 143 -15.39 0.40 -31.01
C PRO A 143 -14.45 0.04 -29.85
N ASP A 144 -13.36 -0.68 -30.14
CA ASP A 144 -12.34 -0.97 -29.13
C ASP A 144 -11.57 0.30 -28.73
N ILE A 145 -11.02 0.27 -27.52
CA ILE A 145 -10.12 1.29 -26.99
C ILE A 145 -8.77 0.66 -26.73
N GLU A 146 -7.73 1.12 -27.42
CA GLU A 146 -6.35 0.76 -27.10
C GLU A 146 -5.98 1.40 -25.76
N VAL A 147 -5.52 0.61 -24.80
CA VAL A 147 -5.03 1.11 -23.51
C VAL A 147 -3.53 0.85 -23.44
N ALA A 148 -2.74 1.93 -23.52
CA ALA A 148 -1.33 1.93 -23.13
C ALA A 148 -1.23 2.15 -21.61
N TYR A 149 -0.09 1.85 -20.99
CA TYR A 149 0.08 2.02 -19.54
C TYR A 149 1.28 2.91 -19.24
N ALA A 150 1.16 3.72 -18.18
CA ALA A 150 2.30 4.43 -17.61
C ALA A 150 3.36 3.43 -17.09
N GLY A 151 4.62 3.86 -17.10
CA GLY A 151 5.74 3.09 -16.56
C GLY A 151 5.75 3.01 -15.04
N ASP A 152 6.80 2.39 -14.49
CA ASP A 152 6.95 2.17 -13.06
C ASP A 152 7.13 3.48 -12.30
N TRP A 153 6.50 3.60 -11.13
CA TRP A 153 6.49 4.85 -10.36
C TRP A 153 6.60 4.65 -8.83
N HIS A 154 6.91 3.43 -8.36
CA HIS A 154 7.06 3.14 -6.93
C HIS A 154 8.17 3.95 -6.25
N ALA A 155 9.23 4.29 -6.98
CA ALA A 155 10.34 5.12 -6.50
C ALA A 155 10.22 6.61 -6.93
N HIS A 156 9.10 7.01 -7.55
CA HIS A 156 8.97 8.36 -8.09
C HIS A 156 9.00 9.42 -6.98
N PRO A 157 9.72 10.56 -7.14
CA PRO A 157 9.86 11.58 -6.10
C PRO A 157 8.53 12.09 -5.52
N GLY A 158 7.52 12.30 -6.36
CA GLY A 158 6.17 12.69 -5.90
C GLY A 158 5.47 11.65 -5.01
N TYR A 159 5.70 10.36 -5.23
CA TYR A 159 5.17 9.28 -4.39
C TYR A 159 5.91 9.23 -3.05
N VAL A 160 7.25 9.30 -3.11
CA VAL A 160 8.12 9.33 -1.93
C VAL A 160 7.76 10.53 -1.04
N MET A 161 7.67 11.72 -1.63
CA MET A 161 7.36 12.95 -0.90
C MET A 161 5.97 12.91 -0.26
N ALA A 162 4.95 12.48 -1.00
CA ALA A 162 3.61 12.34 -0.46
C ALA A 162 3.60 11.47 0.80
N ASN A 163 4.20 10.28 0.75
CA ASN A 163 4.23 9.39 1.90
C ASN A 163 5.12 9.91 3.04
N ALA A 164 6.25 10.56 2.74
CA ALA A 164 7.11 11.17 3.76
C ALA A 164 6.39 12.28 4.53
N GLU A 165 5.61 13.11 3.83
CA GLU A 165 4.78 14.15 4.46
C GLU A 165 3.66 13.54 5.31
N ARG A 166 3.01 12.46 4.86
CA ARG A 166 2.02 11.71 5.67
C ARG A 166 2.63 11.11 6.94
N VAL A 167 3.84 10.56 6.84
CA VAL A 167 4.59 10.06 8.00
C VAL A 167 4.89 11.21 8.96
N ALA A 168 5.34 12.36 8.47
CA ALA A 168 5.61 13.52 9.30
C ALA A 168 4.33 14.06 9.99
N GLU A 169 3.19 14.08 9.28
CA GLU A 169 1.87 14.40 9.84
C GLU A 169 1.46 13.47 10.97
N ALA A 170 1.65 12.15 10.81
CA ALA A 170 1.38 11.18 11.85
C ALA A 170 2.31 11.33 13.06
N ARG A 171 3.61 11.51 12.80
CA ARG A 171 4.63 11.70 13.84
C ARG A 171 4.32 12.90 14.74
N ARG A 172 3.84 14.02 14.17
CA ARG A 172 3.43 15.21 14.95
C ARG A 172 2.25 14.98 15.89
N ARG A 173 1.47 13.91 15.71
CA ARG A 173 0.35 13.53 16.58
C ARG A 173 0.76 12.65 17.75
N LEU A 174 2.00 12.14 17.78
CA LEU A 174 2.54 11.45 18.95
C LEU A 174 2.88 12.47 20.08
N PRO A 175 2.97 12.02 21.35
CA PRO A 175 3.49 12.84 22.44
C PRO A 175 4.84 13.48 22.06
N PRO A 176 5.08 14.79 22.33
CA PRO A 176 6.27 15.53 21.89
C PRO A 176 7.60 14.81 22.16
N GLU A 177 7.73 14.20 23.33
CA GLU A 177 8.91 13.47 23.79
C GLU A 177 9.16 12.17 23.03
N LEU A 178 8.16 11.63 22.35
CA LEU A 178 8.25 10.39 21.57
C LEU A 178 8.40 10.65 20.06
N GLN A 179 8.12 11.86 19.58
CA GLN A 179 8.08 12.15 18.14
C GLN A 179 9.41 11.87 17.44
N ARG A 180 10.54 12.19 18.08
CA ARG A 180 11.87 12.05 17.48
C ARG A 180 12.29 10.59 17.29
N ASP A 181 12.00 9.76 18.28
CA ASP A 181 12.51 8.39 18.38
C ASP A 181 11.46 7.34 17.97
N ALA A 182 10.29 7.77 17.49
CA ALA A 182 9.27 6.86 16.98
C ALA A 182 9.76 6.15 15.72
N ARG A 183 9.78 4.81 15.76
CA ARG A 183 10.11 3.98 14.59
C ARG A 183 9.02 4.12 13.52
N ILE A 184 9.42 4.16 12.26
CA ILE A 184 8.47 4.03 11.15
C ILE A 184 8.28 2.54 10.82
N VAL A 185 7.05 2.06 10.88
CA VAL A 185 6.69 0.71 10.42
C VAL A 185 5.89 0.86 9.14
N PHE A 186 6.55 0.61 8.02
CA PHE A 186 5.88 0.58 6.72
C PHE A 186 5.09 -0.71 6.58
N THR A 187 3.87 -0.60 6.07
CA THR A 187 3.00 -1.77 5.85
C THR A 187 2.56 -1.91 4.41
N ALA A 188 2.42 -3.16 3.98
CA ALA A 188 1.85 -3.54 2.70
C ALA A 188 1.00 -4.80 2.83
N HIS A 189 0.09 -5.04 1.88
CA HIS A 189 -0.69 -6.28 1.89
C HIS A 189 0.24 -7.46 1.62
N SER A 190 0.19 -8.48 2.47
CA SER A 190 1.01 -9.69 2.29
C SER A 190 0.58 -10.44 1.02
N ILE A 191 1.50 -11.08 0.33
CA ILE A 191 1.19 -11.96 -0.81
C ILE A 191 1.78 -13.36 -0.54
N PRO A 192 1.24 -14.42 -1.16
CA PRO A 192 1.83 -15.75 -1.06
C PRO A 192 3.31 -15.71 -1.45
N GLN A 193 4.17 -16.42 -0.70
CA GLN A 193 5.62 -16.41 -0.93
C GLN A 193 5.96 -16.79 -2.38
N SER A 194 5.25 -17.77 -2.95
CA SER A 194 5.44 -18.20 -4.34
C SER A 194 5.14 -17.09 -5.37
N MET A 195 4.27 -16.13 -5.04
CA MET A 195 4.02 -14.95 -5.87
C MET A 195 5.14 -13.93 -5.70
N ALA A 196 5.56 -13.68 -4.45
CA ALA A 196 6.66 -12.78 -4.14
C ALA A 196 7.95 -13.22 -4.83
N ASP A 197 8.28 -14.50 -4.77
CA ASP A 197 9.47 -15.07 -5.43
C ASP A 197 9.46 -14.94 -6.97
N ALA A 198 8.29 -14.66 -7.57
CA ALA A 198 8.09 -14.54 -9.01
C ALA A 198 7.91 -13.09 -9.49
N CYS A 199 8.09 -12.09 -8.63
CA CYS A 199 7.94 -10.67 -8.99
C CYS A 199 8.84 -9.73 -8.16
N CYS A 200 8.78 -8.44 -8.44
CA CYS A 200 9.61 -7.42 -7.78
C CYS A 200 8.94 -6.79 -6.55
N TYR A 201 7.75 -7.26 -6.14
CA TYR A 201 6.90 -6.61 -5.13
C TYR A 201 7.65 -6.23 -3.85
N GLU A 202 8.35 -7.18 -3.24
CA GLU A 202 9.09 -6.96 -2.00
C GLU A 202 10.28 -6.01 -2.20
N ALA A 203 11.03 -6.16 -3.29
CA ALA A 203 12.17 -5.29 -3.60
C ALA A 203 11.72 -3.84 -3.84
N GLU A 204 10.64 -3.63 -4.57
CA GLU A 204 10.07 -2.30 -4.83
C GLU A 204 9.47 -1.67 -3.57
N LEU A 205 8.88 -2.47 -2.67
CA LEU A 205 8.43 -2.01 -1.36
C LEU A 205 9.60 -1.58 -0.48
N LEU A 206 10.68 -2.36 -0.44
CA LEU A 206 11.90 -2.02 0.31
C LEU A 206 12.56 -0.74 -0.23
N GLU A 207 12.62 -0.59 -1.56
CA GLU A 207 13.12 0.64 -2.19
C GLU A 207 12.23 1.84 -1.84
N SER A 208 10.91 1.71 -1.97
CA SER A 208 9.95 2.76 -1.58
C SER A 208 10.11 3.15 -0.11
N ALA A 209 10.14 2.16 0.79
CA ALA A 209 10.30 2.35 2.23
C ALA A 209 11.61 3.08 2.56
N GLY A 210 12.73 2.66 1.97
CA GLY A 210 14.02 3.30 2.16
C GLY A 210 14.03 4.76 1.72
N LEU A 211 13.50 5.06 0.52
CA LEU A 211 13.40 6.42 0.00
C LEU A 211 12.49 7.31 0.87
N ILE A 212 11.35 6.78 1.31
CA ILE A 212 10.41 7.50 2.18
C ILE A 212 11.03 7.75 3.55
N ALA A 213 11.73 6.78 4.13
CA ALA A 213 12.41 6.93 5.42
C ALA A 213 13.46 8.04 5.35
N VAL A 214 14.28 8.06 4.30
CA VAL A 214 15.28 9.11 4.06
C VAL A 214 14.60 10.48 3.93
N ALA A 215 13.55 10.59 3.11
CA ALA A 215 12.80 11.84 2.93
C ALA A 215 12.10 12.31 4.23
N ALA A 216 11.66 11.38 5.08
CA ALA A 216 11.04 11.66 6.38
C ALA A 216 12.07 11.98 7.49
N GLY A 217 13.37 11.90 7.20
CA GLY A 217 14.46 12.13 8.14
C GLY A 217 14.60 11.02 9.20
N ALA A 218 14.27 9.78 8.85
CA ALA A 218 14.28 8.65 9.77
C ALA A 218 15.26 7.56 9.30
N SER A 219 16.05 7.05 10.24
CA SER A 219 16.95 5.90 10.02
C SER A 219 16.43 4.61 10.63
N ASP A 220 15.52 4.68 11.60
CA ASP A 220 14.90 3.53 12.27
C ASP A 220 13.55 3.22 11.64
N TRP A 221 13.51 2.19 10.80
CA TRP A 221 12.30 1.75 10.13
C TRP A 221 12.29 0.24 9.89
N ALA A 222 11.10 -0.30 9.62
CA ALA A 222 10.92 -1.67 9.16
C ALA A 222 9.81 -1.76 8.11
N LEU A 223 9.87 -2.77 7.26
CA LEU A 223 8.77 -3.19 6.39
C LEU A 223 8.10 -4.42 7.00
N THR A 224 6.78 -4.35 7.17
CA THR A 224 5.95 -5.45 7.66
C THR A 224 4.76 -5.64 6.73
N TYR A 225 4.04 -6.74 6.91
CA TYR A 225 2.92 -7.10 6.06
C TYR A 225 1.64 -7.29 6.87
N GLN A 226 0.50 -7.14 6.20
CA GLN A 226 -0.83 -7.27 6.80
C GLN A 226 -1.80 -8.01 5.88
N SER A 227 -3.04 -8.23 6.35
CA SER A 227 -4.14 -8.74 5.53
C SER A 227 -3.90 -10.12 4.90
N ARG A 228 -3.15 -11.00 5.58
CA ARG A 228 -2.94 -12.38 5.12
C ARG A 228 -4.28 -13.12 5.03
N SER A 229 -4.62 -13.61 3.84
CA SER A 229 -5.92 -14.25 3.57
C SER A 229 -5.85 -15.75 3.22
N GLY A 230 -4.65 -16.35 3.14
CA GLY A 230 -4.44 -17.77 2.86
C GLY A 230 -4.69 -18.70 4.06
N ARG A 231 -4.46 -20.01 3.89
CA ARG A 231 -4.50 -20.94 5.02
C ARG A 231 -3.27 -20.73 5.92
N PRO A 232 -3.35 -20.98 7.24
CA PRO A 232 -2.24 -20.75 8.17
C PRO A 232 -0.92 -21.44 7.82
N GLN A 233 -0.97 -22.56 7.07
CA GLN A 233 0.20 -23.30 6.61
C GLN A 233 0.79 -22.80 5.27
N ASP A 234 0.03 -22.06 4.47
CA ASP A 234 0.53 -21.56 3.19
C ASP A 234 1.55 -20.43 3.52
N PRO A 235 2.77 -20.41 2.96
CA PRO A 235 3.76 -19.38 3.25
C PRO A 235 3.40 -18.06 2.56
N TRP A 236 3.49 -16.96 3.31
CA TRP A 236 3.21 -15.59 2.87
C TRP A 236 4.37 -14.69 3.28
N LEU A 237 4.43 -13.48 2.72
CA LEU A 237 5.42 -12.49 3.15
C LEU A 237 5.22 -12.12 4.62
N GLU A 238 6.34 -12.07 5.33
CA GLU A 238 6.50 -11.86 6.77
C GLU A 238 7.59 -10.79 7.00
N PRO A 239 7.60 -10.09 8.14
CA PRO A 239 6.76 -10.34 9.32
C PRO A 239 5.36 -9.73 9.21
N ASP A 240 4.37 -10.41 9.79
CA ASP A 240 3.08 -9.81 10.11
C ASP A 240 3.23 -8.60 11.05
N VAL A 241 2.48 -7.53 10.79
CA VAL A 241 2.56 -6.27 11.53
C VAL A 241 2.25 -6.45 13.03
N TYR A 242 1.31 -7.32 13.39
CA TYR A 242 0.93 -7.53 14.79
C TYR A 242 2.02 -8.28 15.54
N ASP A 243 2.58 -9.32 14.92
CA ASP A 243 3.68 -10.09 15.51
C ASP A 243 4.96 -9.27 15.63
N TYR A 244 5.27 -8.46 14.61
CA TYR A 244 6.38 -7.50 14.66
C TYR A 244 6.23 -6.53 15.85
N LEU A 245 5.05 -5.91 16.01
CA LEU A 245 4.80 -4.95 17.08
C LEU A 245 4.95 -5.58 18.48
N ARG A 246 4.47 -6.82 18.68
CA ARG A 246 4.64 -7.56 19.94
C ARG A 246 6.12 -7.82 20.24
N VAL A 247 6.86 -8.33 19.26
CA VAL A 247 8.28 -8.67 19.43
C VAL A 247 9.12 -7.42 19.72
N GLU A 248 8.92 -6.34 18.96
CA GLU A 248 9.70 -5.12 19.12
C GLU A 248 9.31 -4.34 20.38
N ARG A 249 8.04 -4.41 20.82
CA ARG A 249 7.65 -3.89 22.13
C ARG A 249 8.40 -4.59 23.26
N ASN A 250 8.52 -5.92 23.21
CA ASN A 250 9.31 -6.69 24.18
C ASN A 250 10.82 -6.37 24.12
N ARG A 251 11.30 -5.80 23.01
CA ARG A 251 12.68 -5.32 22.83
C ARG A 251 12.86 -3.84 23.18
N GLY A 252 11.82 -3.17 23.69
CA GLY A 252 11.88 -1.80 24.17
C GLY A 252 11.45 -0.74 23.15
N LEU A 253 10.68 -1.10 22.12
CA LEU A 253 10.04 -0.12 21.23
C LEU A 253 9.15 0.84 22.05
N ALA A 254 9.43 2.14 21.92
CA ALA A 254 8.82 3.18 22.73
C ALA A 254 7.61 3.86 22.06
N ALA A 255 7.65 4.02 20.73
CA ALA A 255 6.57 4.57 19.93
C ALA A 255 6.70 4.15 18.47
N VAL A 256 5.58 4.18 17.73
CA VAL A 256 5.54 3.78 16.33
C VAL A 256 4.68 4.71 15.48
N VAL A 257 5.15 4.99 14.27
CA VAL A 257 4.33 5.52 13.18
C VAL A 257 4.10 4.41 12.16
N ILE A 258 2.87 3.95 11.99
CA ILE A 258 2.53 2.92 11.00
C ILE A 258 2.16 3.60 9.68
N ALA A 259 2.80 3.22 8.57
CA ALA A 259 2.67 3.88 7.27
C ALA A 259 2.31 2.88 6.14
N PRO A 260 1.05 2.87 5.66
CA PRO A 260 0.59 1.92 4.64
C PRO A 260 1.03 2.34 3.22
N ILE A 261 2.22 1.89 2.81
CA ILE A 261 2.83 2.23 1.50
C ILE A 261 2.55 1.18 0.41
N GLY A 262 1.84 0.10 0.73
CA GLY A 262 1.35 -0.86 -0.27
C GLY A 262 0.13 -0.37 -1.05
N PHE A 263 -0.43 0.79 -0.69
CA PHE A 263 -1.63 1.36 -1.30
C PHE A 263 -1.51 2.89 -1.41
N VAL A 264 -2.17 3.46 -2.42
CA VAL A 264 -2.21 4.92 -2.63
C VAL A 264 -3.47 5.59 -2.13
N ALA A 265 -4.42 4.81 -1.62
CA ALA A 265 -5.67 5.31 -1.07
C ALA A 265 -6.00 4.53 0.20
N ASP A 266 -6.38 5.26 1.25
CA ASP A 266 -7.02 4.67 2.41
C ASP A 266 -8.27 3.90 1.93
N HIS A 267 -8.46 2.72 2.47
CA HIS A 267 -9.56 1.83 2.16
C HIS A 267 -9.83 0.97 3.38
N LEU A 268 -10.99 0.34 3.42
CA LEU A 268 -11.45 -0.25 4.67
C LEU A 268 -10.50 -1.31 5.24
N GLU A 269 -9.93 -2.18 4.41
CA GLU A 269 -9.03 -3.24 4.90
C GLU A 269 -7.84 -2.65 5.67
N VAL A 270 -7.19 -1.61 5.14
CA VAL A 270 -6.15 -0.87 5.87
C VAL A 270 -6.67 -0.19 7.12
N LEU A 271 -7.86 0.43 7.07
CA LEU A 271 -8.44 1.11 8.24
C LEU A 271 -8.81 0.14 9.36
N TYR A 272 -9.35 -1.02 9.02
CA TYR A 272 -9.68 -2.06 9.98
C TYR A 272 -8.39 -2.63 10.60
N ASP A 273 -7.45 -3.07 9.76
CA ASP A 273 -6.20 -3.67 10.22
C ASP A 273 -5.39 -2.71 11.11
N LEU A 274 -5.31 -1.42 10.74
CA LEU A 274 -4.40 -0.50 11.39
C LEU A 274 -5.07 0.43 12.42
N ASP A 275 -6.26 0.95 12.12
CA ASP A 275 -6.97 1.88 13.02
C ASP A 275 -7.85 1.12 14.04
N THR A 276 -8.09 -0.18 13.84
CA THR A 276 -8.78 -1.06 14.81
C THR A 276 -7.81 -2.07 15.41
N GLU A 277 -7.41 -3.12 14.66
CA GLU A 277 -6.67 -4.26 15.24
C GLU A 277 -5.28 -3.85 15.78
N ALA A 278 -4.48 -3.14 14.98
CA ALA A 278 -3.15 -2.70 15.42
C ALA A 278 -3.24 -1.65 16.53
N ALA A 279 -4.21 -0.73 16.43
CA ALA A 279 -4.44 0.28 17.47
C ALA A 279 -4.84 -0.36 18.80
N ASP A 280 -5.72 -1.36 18.79
CA ASP A 280 -6.17 -2.12 19.96
C ASP A 280 -5.00 -2.89 20.59
N LEU A 281 -4.19 -3.56 19.77
CA LEU A 281 -2.98 -4.23 20.21
C LEU A 281 -1.98 -3.26 20.85
N CYS A 282 -1.72 -2.12 20.21
CA CYS A 282 -0.83 -1.09 20.73
C CYS A 282 -1.33 -0.52 22.07
N ARG A 283 -2.64 -0.28 22.20
CA ARG A 283 -3.26 0.15 23.47
C ARG A 283 -3.10 -0.90 24.56
N ALA A 284 -3.27 -2.18 24.25
CA ALA A 284 -3.14 -3.27 25.22
C ALA A 284 -1.69 -3.46 25.74
N MET A 285 -0.68 -2.96 25.01
CA MET A 285 0.74 -3.07 25.38
C MET A 285 1.37 -1.73 25.79
N ASP A 286 0.55 -0.68 25.98
CA ASP A 286 0.99 0.70 26.24
C ASP A 286 2.06 1.18 25.25
N LEU A 287 1.84 0.94 23.95
CA LEU A 287 2.70 1.39 22.86
C LEU A 287 2.04 2.57 22.12
N PRO A 288 2.51 3.81 22.32
CA PRO A 288 2.07 4.97 21.56
C PRO A 288 2.21 4.76 20.05
N MET A 289 1.10 4.86 19.34
CA MET A 289 0.98 4.58 17.92
C MET A 289 0.22 5.70 17.22
N GLN A 290 0.70 6.08 16.03
CA GLN A 290 -0.05 6.90 15.08
C GLN A 290 0.02 6.27 13.69
N ARG A 291 -1.10 6.19 12.99
CA ARG A 291 -1.13 5.78 11.58
C ARG A 291 -0.99 6.99 10.66
N ALA A 292 -0.09 6.90 9.68
CA ALA A 292 -0.05 7.80 8.53
C ALA A 292 -1.16 7.44 7.54
N SER A 293 -1.83 8.45 6.97
CA SER A 293 -2.68 8.24 5.81
C SER A 293 -1.87 7.66 4.65
N ALA A 294 -2.51 6.88 3.77
CA ALA A 294 -1.94 6.65 2.44
C ALA A 294 -1.75 7.98 1.70
N ALA A 295 -1.07 7.96 0.54
CA ALA A 295 -0.88 9.16 -0.28
C ALA A 295 -2.20 9.92 -0.52
N ASN A 296 -3.30 9.19 -0.76
CA ASN A 296 -4.62 9.74 -1.03
C ASN A 296 -4.55 10.78 -2.17
N ASP A 297 -5.08 11.97 -1.95
CA ASP A 297 -5.08 13.11 -2.86
C ASP A 297 -3.98 14.13 -2.50
N HIS A 298 -2.87 13.68 -1.94
CA HIS A 298 -1.74 14.55 -1.60
C HIS A 298 -1.21 15.30 -2.84
N PRO A 299 -0.94 16.62 -2.78
CA PRO A 299 -0.50 17.41 -3.93
C PRO A 299 0.67 16.79 -4.70
N ALA A 300 1.73 16.35 -3.99
CA ALA A 300 2.89 15.71 -4.62
C ALA A 300 2.56 14.41 -5.38
N PHE A 301 1.55 13.65 -4.92
CA PHE A 301 1.09 12.45 -5.62
C PHE A 301 0.29 12.81 -6.87
N LEU A 302 -0.53 13.85 -6.80
CA LEU A 302 -1.26 14.37 -7.96
C LEU A 302 -0.32 14.97 -9.01
N ASP A 303 0.76 15.64 -8.57
CA ASP A 303 1.82 16.15 -9.45
C ASP A 303 2.52 15.02 -10.19
N LEU A 304 2.81 13.90 -9.50
CA LEU A 304 3.32 12.66 -10.10
C LEU A 304 2.37 12.13 -11.18
N LEU A 305 1.06 12.03 -10.92
CA LEU A 305 0.12 11.52 -11.93
C LEU A 305 0.12 12.37 -13.20
N ALA A 306 0.25 13.69 -13.03
CA ALA A 306 0.36 14.62 -14.14
C ALA A 306 1.70 14.50 -14.87
N GLU A 307 2.80 14.25 -14.16
CA GLU A 307 4.12 14.00 -14.73
C GLU A 307 4.14 12.72 -15.57
N LEU A 308 3.64 11.60 -15.04
CA LEU A 308 3.49 10.35 -15.79
C LEU A 308 2.71 10.56 -17.09
N THR A 309 1.64 11.36 -17.03
CA THR A 309 0.84 11.68 -18.23
C THR A 309 1.65 12.49 -19.25
N ARG A 310 2.39 13.50 -18.81
CA ARG A 310 3.22 14.35 -19.69
C ARG A 310 4.38 13.58 -20.30
N ASP A 311 5.01 12.70 -19.54
CA ASP A 311 6.14 11.89 -20.00
C ASP A 311 5.71 10.91 -21.08
N GLU A 312 4.58 10.23 -20.88
CA GLU A 312 4.01 9.34 -21.90
C GLU A 312 3.54 10.12 -23.13
N TRP A 313 3.03 11.33 -22.94
CA TRP A 313 2.71 12.22 -24.05
C TRP A 313 3.95 12.55 -24.89
N ALA A 314 5.05 12.96 -24.23
CA ALA A 314 6.30 13.31 -24.88
C ALA A 314 6.96 12.11 -25.60
N ARG A 315 6.79 10.90 -25.07
CA ARG A 315 7.27 9.65 -25.68
C ARG A 315 6.46 9.19 -26.90
N GLY A 316 5.34 9.85 -27.20
CA GLY A 316 4.45 9.47 -28.29
C GLY A 316 3.55 8.28 -27.96
N GLY A 317 3.30 8.00 -26.68
CA GLY A 317 2.37 6.97 -26.20
C GLY A 317 2.63 5.58 -26.78
N ARG A 318 3.91 5.22 -26.94
CA ARG A 318 4.28 3.86 -27.30
C ARG A 318 4.00 2.97 -26.09
N PRO A 319 3.33 1.82 -26.28
CA PRO A 319 3.12 0.88 -25.18
C PRO A 319 4.45 0.55 -24.52
N LEU A 320 4.57 0.85 -23.22
CA LEU A 320 5.65 0.31 -22.44
C LEU A 320 5.43 -1.20 -22.29
N PRO A 321 6.38 -2.07 -22.67
CA PRO A 321 6.40 -3.40 -22.12
C PRO A 321 6.58 -3.22 -20.63
N LEU A 322 5.60 -3.66 -19.86
CA LEU A 322 5.72 -3.70 -18.41
C LEU A 322 6.56 -4.92 -18.11
N VAL A 323 7.87 -4.72 -18.23
CA VAL A 323 8.85 -5.67 -17.76
C VAL A 323 8.68 -5.64 -16.25
N SER A 324 8.10 -6.68 -15.65
CA SER A 324 8.71 -7.10 -14.38
C SER A 324 10.09 -7.56 -14.84
N PRO A 325 11.20 -6.86 -14.53
CA PRO A 325 12.47 -7.52 -14.68
C PRO A 325 12.38 -8.87 -13.94
N ASP A 326 13.13 -9.86 -14.41
CA ASP A 326 13.42 -11.02 -13.55
C ASP A 326 13.70 -10.52 -12.13
N PRO A 327 13.18 -11.18 -11.09
CA PRO A 327 13.31 -10.68 -9.72
C PRO A 327 14.78 -10.32 -9.46
N PRO A 328 15.08 -9.11 -8.95
CA PRO A 328 16.45 -8.77 -8.62
C PRO A 328 16.99 -9.81 -7.63
N ALA A 329 18.29 -10.11 -7.71
CA ALA A 329 18.94 -10.95 -6.71
C ALA A 329 18.60 -10.41 -5.32
N ARG A 330 18.14 -11.27 -4.40
CA ARG A 330 17.72 -10.89 -3.04
C ARG A 330 18.73 -9.93 -2.41
N VAL A 331 18.30 -8.70 -2.14
CA VAL A 331 19.09 -7.74 -1.35
C VAL A 331 18.77 -8.03 0.11
N GLU A 332 19.74 -8.54 0.86
CA GLU A 332 19.58 -8.69 2.30
C GLU A 332 19.35 -7.32 2.94
N PRO A 333 18.35 -7.17 3.84
CA PRO A 333 18.18 -5.93 4.57
C PRO A 333 19.43 -5.62 5.39
N PRO A 334 19.80 -4.34 5.56
CA PRO A 334 20.91 -3.98 6.42
C PRO A 334 20.67 -4.54 7.83
N PRO A 335 21.69 -5.10 8.50
CA PRO A 335 21.53 -5.56 9.87
C PRO A 335 21.04 -4.41 10.74
N PRO A 336 20.18 -4.68 11.75
CA PRO A 336 19.71 -3.63 12.66
C PRO A 336 20.90 -2.87 13.22
N ALA A 337 20.79 -1.54 13.26
CA ALA A 337 21.84 -0.67 13.77
C ALA A 337 22.29 -1.20 15.14
N ARG A 338 23.53 -1.69 15.21
CA ARG A 338 24.13 -2.06 16.49
C ARG A 338 24.14 -0.79 17.32
N ARG A 339 23.34 -0.74 18.38
CA ARG A 339 23.61 0.20 19.48
C ARG A 339 25.02 -0.12 19.94
N GLU A 340 25.96 0.78 19.67
CA GLU A 340 27.26 0.75 20.31
C GLU A 340 27.00 0.68 21.82
N HIS A 341 27.23 -0.51 22.39
CA HIS A 341 27.22 -0.66 23.82
C HIS A 341 28.36 0.21 24.34
N ALA A 342 27.99 1.29 25.03
CA ALA A 342 28.89 2.00 25.90
C ALA A 342 29.66 0.99 26.74
N ALA A 343 30.97 1.17 26.76
CA ALA A 343 32.00 0.37 27.39
C ALA A 343 31.53 -0.50 28.58
N SER A 344 31.88 -1.78 28.49
CA SER A 344 31.92 -2.76 29.56
C SER A 344 32.43 -2.17 30.89
N VAL A 345 31.52 -1.96 31.84
CA VAL A 345 31.87 -1.91 33.26
C VAL A 345 31.93 -3.36 33.74
N GLN A 346 33.14 -3.86 33.96
CA GLN A 346 33.35 -5.18 34.55
C GLN A 346 32.83 -5.21 35.99
N PRO A 347 32.13 -6.27 36.41
CA PRO A 347 31.81 -6.46 37.82
C PRO A 347 33.08 -6.89 38.56
N VAL A 348 33.55 -6.02 39.47
CA VAL A 348 34.55 -6.38 40.47
C VAL A 348 33.90 -7.37 41.44
N MET A 349 34.20 -8.66 41.27
CA MET A 349 33.94 -9.67 42.29
C MET A 349 35.07 -9.63 43.32
N THR A 350 34.78 -9.13 44.51
CA THR A 350 35.62 -9.29 45.71
C THR A 350 35.30 -10.64 46.35
N PRO A 351 36.29 -11.48 46.70
CA PRO A 351 36.03 -12.76 47.35
C PRO A 351 35.86 -12.54 48.86
N LEU A 352 34.68 -12.85 49.38
CA LEU A 352 34.49 -13.09 50.81
C LEU A 352 34.80 -14.56 51.08
N GLY A 353 35.95 -14.80 51.70
CA GLY A 353 36.25 -16.07 52.34
C GLY A 353 35.41 -16.24 53.60
N THR A 354 35.03 -17.48 53.89
CA THR A 354 34.69 -17.90 55.25
C THR A 354 35.20 -19.31 55.46
N GLU A 355 36.01 -19.40 56.50
CA GLU A 355 36.62 -20.60 57.07
C GLU A 355 35.59 -21.61 57.56
N GLU A 356 36.05 -22.86 57.58
CA GLU A 356 35.52 -23.93 58.41
C GLU A 356 35.40 -23.48 59.87
N THR A 357 34.27 -23.76 60.51
CA THR A 357 34.28 -24.10 61.94
C THR A 357 33.08 -24.98 62.29
N VAL A 358 33.43 -26.19 62.70
CA VAL A 358 32.60 -27.17 63.39
C VAL A 358 32.21 -26.62 64.77
N GLY A 359 30.94 -26.70 65.16
CA GLY A 359 30.53 -26.29 66.52
C GLY A 359 29.05 -26.44 66.87
N ARG A 360 28.70 -27.65 67.35
CA ARG A 360 27.70 -28.00 68.39
C ARG A 360 26.57 -27.02 68.77
N TRP A 361 25.35 -27.57 68.76
CA TRP A 361 24.18 -27.18 69.57
C TRP A 361 24.49 -27.18 71.08
N PRO A 362 23.75 -26.39 71.89
CA PRO A 362 22.73 -27.04 72.72
C PRO A 362 21.42 -26.26 72.89
N ASP A 363 20.43 -27.02 73.36
CA ASP A 363 19.08 -26.65 73.78
C ASP A 363 19.02 -25.59 74.89
N GLY A 364 17.93 -24.83 74.90
CA GLY A 364 17.54 -23.90 75.96
C GLY A 364 16.36 -23.03 75.56
#